data_AF-A0A2D6JFY2-F1
#
_entry.id   AF-A0A2D6JFY2-F1
#
_cell.length_a   1.000
_cell.length_b   1.000
_cell.length_c   1.000
_cell.angle_alpha   90.00
_cell.angle_beta   90.00
_cell.angle_gamma   90.00
#
_symmetry.space_group_name_H-M   'P 1'
#
loop_
_entity.id
_entity.type
_entity.pdbx_description
1 polymer ?
#
loop_
_entity_poly.entity_id
_entity_poly.type
_entity_poly.pdbx_seq_one_letter_code
_entity_poly.pdbx_strand_id
1 'polypeptide(L)'
;MPILNKIRLQLKEQKAFNLIELMITVAIIGVLAGIAVPNYTETIYRVRVKTTISQLTQLAKTLHALRLVEDEVLFNLTASHCIRCDFAAVGSTSDSWVLTAADLADYDALGMAGPMRDAWGQIILVDENEQDTVRDSTCNQDAFTSVGVNRIYEASENNPAQGDDIRLWLPFYRSKEASCVTRPKIQLGPNVY
;
A
#
# COMPACT_ATOMS: atom_id res chain seq x y z
N MET A 1 -59.14 54.11 -30.29
CA MET A 1 -59.27 52.65 -30.08
C MET A 1 -57.89 52.08 -29.70
N PRO A 2 -57.82 51.10 -28.79
CA PRO A 2 -56.68 50.89 -27.89
C PRO A 2 -55.77 49.76 -28.35
N ILE A 3 -54.47 50.02 -28.53
CA ILE A 3 -53.45 48.98 -28.72
C ILE A 3 -52.19 49.31 -27.90
N LEU A 4 -52.38 49.78 -26.67
CA LEU A 4 -51.28 50.09 -25.73
C LEU A 4 -51.47 49.35 -24.40
N ASN A 5 -51.94 48.09 -24.40
CA ASN A 5 -52.08 47.39 -23.12
C ASN A 5 -52.02 45.85 -23.17
N LYS A 6 -51.01 45.29 -23.86
CA LYS A 6 -50.77 43.83 -23.76
C LYS A 6 -49.33 43.34 -23.88
N ILE A 7 -48.34 44.18 -23.54
CA ILE A 7 -46.98 43.70 -23.23
C ILE A 7 -46.65 44.04 -21.77
N ARG A 8 -47.54 43.66 -20.85
CA ARG A 8 -47.05 43.15 -19.56
C ARG A 8 -46.56 41.75 -19.85
N LEU A 9 -45.35 41.65 -20.42
CA LEU A 9 -44.53 40.45 -20.24
C LEU A 9 -44.50 40.26 -18.74
N GLN A 10 -45.24 39.25 -18.27
CA GLN A 10 -45.03 38.69 -16.95
C GLN A 10 -43.55 38.29 -16.92
N LEU A 11 -42.69 39.21 -16.49
CA LEU A 11 -41.42 38.88 -15.90
C LEU A 11 -41.81 38.01 -14.70
N LYS A 12 -41.94 36.71 -14.96
CA LYS A 12 -42.07 35.68 -13.93
C LYS A 12 -41.12 36.09 -12.86
N GLU A 13 -41.65 36.35 -11.67
CA GLU A 13 -40.87 36.67 -10.49
C GLU A 13 -39.72 35.67 -10.40
N GLN A 14 -38.54 36.10 -10.83
CA GLN A 14 -37.35 35.32 -10.63
C GLN A 14 -37.10 35.45 -9.13
N LYS A 15 -37.57 34.45 -8.39
CA LYS A 15 -37.23 34.23 -7.00
C LYS A 15 -35.72 34.00 -6.96
N ALA A 16 -34.96 35.08 -6.95
CA ALA A 16 -33.54 35.06 -6.70
C ALA A 16 -33.33 34.51 -5.28
N PHE A 17 -32.35 33.63 -5.15
CA PHE A 17 -31.99 32.97 -3.90
C PHE A 17 -31.75 34.03 -2.81
N ASN A 18 -32.42 33.90 -1.65
CA ASN A 18 -32.27 34.86 -0.56
C ASN A 18 -30.87 34.71 0.08
N LEU A 19 -30.23 35.83 0.45
CA LEU A 19 -28.98 35.81 1.22
C LEU A 19 -29.12 35.00 2.52
N ILE A 20 -30.29 35.02 3.15
CA ILE A 20 -30.57 34.23 4.34
C ILE A 20 -30.58 32.72 4.02
N GLU A 21 -31.14 32.34 2.88
CA GLU A 21 -31.18 30.95 2.42
C GLU A 21 -29.77 30.44 2.17
N LEU A 22 -28.91 31.26 1.56
CA LEU A 22 -27.50 30.97 1.40
C LEU A 22 -26.77 30.86 2.74
N MET A 23 -26.98 31.78 3.67
CA MET A 23 -26.34 31.75 4.99
C MET A 23 -26.69 30.51 5.78
N ILE A 24 -27.96 30.09 5.78
CA ILE A 24 -28.40 28.86 6.46
C ILE A 24 -27.80 27.63 5.76
N THR A 25 -27.79 27.60 4.43
CA THR A 25 -27.24 26.47 3.67
C THR A 25 -25.75 26.29 3.98
N VAL A 26 -24.97 27.38 3.99
CA VAL A 26 -23.55 27.35 4.34
C VAL A 26 -23.34 26.93 5.79
N ALA A 27 -24.19 27.38 6.72
CA ALA A 27 -24.10 26.97 8.11
C ALA A 27 -24.35 25.46 8.30
N ILE A 28 -25.36 24.90 7.62
CA ILE A 28 -25.66 23.46 7.67
C ILE A 28 -24.52 22.65 7.05
N ILE A 29 -24.03 23.04 5.86
CA ILE A 29 -22.89 22.38 5.21
C ILE A 29 -21.65 22.43 6.10
N GLY A 30 -21.38 23.56 6.77
CA GLY A 30 -20.26 23.71 7.69
C GLY A 30 -20.29 22.72 8.85
N VAL A 31 -21.46 22.54 9.48
CA VAL A 31 -21.63 21.56 10.58
C VAL A 31 -21.45 20.13 10.08
N LEU A 32 -22.06 19.77 8.95
CA LEU A 32 -21.93 18.44 8.36
C LEU A 32 -20.48 18.12 7.95
N ALA A 33 -19.81 19.09 7.30
CA ALA A 33 -18.41 18.95 6.90
C ALA A 33 -17.49 18.78 8.11
N GLY A 34 -17.74 19.51 9.21
CA GLY A 34 -16.96 19.40 10.44
C GLY A 34 -16.96 18.00 11.06
N ILE A 35 -18.07 17.26 10.96
CA ILE A 35 -18.18 15.88 11.45
C ILE A 35 -17.66 14.87 10.41
N ALA A 36 -18.01 15.07 9.14
CA ALA A 36 -17.76 14.08 8.09
C ALA A 36 -16.28 13.96 7.71
N VAL A 37 -15.55 15.08 7.64
CA VAL A 37 -14.15 15.11 7.18
C VAL A 37 -13.21 14.24 8.03
N PRO A 38 -13.13 14.38 9.38
CA PRO A 38 -12.20 13.58 10.18
C PRO A 38 -12.50 12.08 10.14
N ASN A 39 -13.77 11.69 10.07
CA ASN A 39 -14.17 10.28 10.00
C ASN A 39 -13.81 9.64 8.65
N TYR A 40 -14.01 10.38 7.56
CA TYR A 40 -13.71 9.89 6.21
C TYR A 40 -12.23 9.53 6.04
N THR A 41 -11.31 10.37 6.55
CA THR A 41 -9.86 10.14 6.41
C THR A 41 -9.40 8.86 7.13
N GLU A 42 -9.91 8.60 8.32
CA GLU A 42 -9.61 7.38 9.09
C GLU A 42 -10.17 6.13 8.40
N THR A 43 -11.40 6.22 7.89
CA THR A 43 -12.03 5.12 7.15
C THR A 43 -11.22 4.75 5.90
N ILE A 44 -10.79 5.74 5.12
CA ILE A 44 -9.96 5.50 3.93
C ILE A 44 -8.62 4.88 4.31
N TYR A 45 -7.97 5.34 5.40
CA TYR A 45 -6.72 4.74 5.87
C TYR A 45 -6.89 3.26 6.20
N ARG A 46 -7.91 2.89 6.98
CA ARG A 46 -8.20 1.49 7.31
C ARG A 46 -8.52 0.62 6.11
N VAL A 47 -9.24 1.18 5.13
CA VAL A 47 -9.51 0.50 3.85
C VAL A 47 -8.20 0.25 3.09
N ARG A 48 -7.29 1.22 3.06
CA ARG A 48 -5.96 1.06 2.44
C ARG A 48 -5.14 -0.02 3.12
N VAL A 49 -5.06 -0.02 4.46
CA VAL A 49 -4.38 -1.08 5.22
C VAL A 49 -4.93 -2.47 4.86
N LYS A 50 -6.26 -2.65 4.89
CA LYS A 50 -6.89 -3.94 4.53
C LYS A 50 -6.62 -4.34 3.08
N THR A 51 -6.63 -3.36 2.16
CA THR A 51 -6.34 -3.57 0.74
C THR A 51 -4.90 -4.03 0.56
N THR A 52 -3.94 -3.35 1.19
CA THR A 52 -2.53 -3.72 1.18
C THR A 52 -2.31 -5.13 1.74
N ILE A 53 -2.90 -5.46 2.88
CA ILE A 53 -2.82 -6.81 3.46
C ILE A 53 -3.35 -7.87 2.47
N SER A 54 -4.45 -7.58 1.79
CA SER A 54 -5.03 -8.46 0.78
C SER A 54 -4.09 -8.62 -0.42
N GLN A 55 -3.48 -7.54 -0.91
CA GLN A 55 -2.51 -7.55 -2.00
C GLN A 55 -1.28 -8.39 -1.64
N LEU A 56 -0.68 -8.16 -0.46
CA LEU A 56 0.47 -8.92 0.04
C LEU A 56 0.13 -10.41 0.18
N THR A 57 -1.07 -10.73 0.67
CA THR A 57 -1.50 -12.13 0.82
C THR A 57 -1.72 -12.81 -0.53
N GLN A 58 -2.23 -12.08 -1.52
CA GLN A 58 -2.40 -12.59 -2.88
C GLN A 58 -1.03 -12.83 -3.53
N LEU A 59 -0.13 -11.86 -3.44
CA LEU A 59 1.24 -11.97 -3.93
C LEU A 59 1.98 -13.15 -3.29
N ALA A 60 1.85 -13.34 -1.98
CA ALA A 60 2.45 -14.47 -1.29
C ALA A 60 1.95 -15.82 -1.79
N LYS A 61 0.66 -15.92 -2.13
CA LYS A 61 0.11 -17.16 -2.70
C LYS A 61 0.62 -17.40 -4.11
N THR A 62 0.68 -16.38 -4.96
CA THR A 62 1.17 -16.52 -6.34
C THR A 62 2.63 -16.92 -6.35
N LEU A 63 3.46 -16.28 -5.53
CA LEU A 63 4.90 -16.58 -5.47
C LEU A 63 5.18 -17.92 -4.78
N HIS A 64 4.40 -18.31 -3.77
CA HIS A 64 4.51 -19.66 -3.23
C HIS A 64 4.15 -20.74 -4.28
N ALA A 65 3.14 -20.50 -5.12
CA ALA A 65 2.82 -21.39 -6.22
C ALA A 65 3.94 -21.43 -7.27
N LEU A 66 4.57 -20.30 -7.59
CA LEU A 66 5.70 -20.24 -8.50
C LEU A 66 6.87 -21.10 -8.01
N ARG A 67 7.25 -20.98 -6.73
CA ARG A 67 8.29 -21.83 -6.11
C ARG A 67 7.99 -23.31 -6.24
N LEU A 68 6.72 -23.71 -6.07
CA LEU A 68 6.30 -25.10 -6.22
C LEU A 68 6.41 -25.61 -7.67
N VAL A 69 6.23 -24.73 -8.66
CA VAL A 69 6.33 -25.06 -10.08
C VAL A 69 7.79 -25.16 -10.52
N GLU A 70 8.61 -24.20 -10.11
CA GLU A 70 10.02 -24.12 -10.51
C GLU A 70 10.93 -25.01 -9.65
N ASP A 71 10.46 -25.48 -8.49
CA ASP A 71 11.25 -26.17 -7.45
C ASP A 71 12.42 -25.34 -6.89
N GLU A 72 12.24 -24.02 -6.81
CA GLU A 72 13.29 -23.09 -6.41
C GLU A 72 12.83 -22.10 -5.33
N VAL A 73 13.79 -21.62 -4.53
CA VAL A 73 13.59 -20.44 -3.66
C VAL A 73 13.56 -19.17 -4.50
N LEU A 74 12.95 -18.08 -3.99
CA LEU A 74 12.84 -16.84 -4.79
C LEU A 74 14.19 -16.29 -5.22
N PHE A 75 15.17 -16.34 -4.32
CA PHE A 75 16.54 -15.94 -4.62
C PHE A 75 17.10 -16.59 -5.91
N ASN A 76 16.85 -17.89 -6.13
CA ASN A 76 17.35 -18.58 -7.32
C ASN A 76 16.58 -18.20 -8.58
N LEU A 77 15.31 -17.80 -8.45
CA LEU A 77 14.48 -17.36 -9.58
C LEU A 77 14.91 -15.99 -10.08
N THR A 78 15.22 -15.08 -9.17
CA THR A 78 15.56 -13.69 -9.49
C THR A 78 17.06 -13.46 -9.60
N ALA A 79 17.88 -14.37 -9.07
CA ALA A 79 19.30 -14.16 -8.81
C ALA A 79 19.59 -12.89 -7.98
N SER A 80 18.59 -12.47 -7.18
CA SER A 80 18.61 -11.27 -6.38
C SER A 80 18.25 -11.63 -4.94
N HIS A 81 19.03 -11.16 -3.98
CA HIS A 81 18.64 -11.27 -2.56
C HIS A 81 17.59 -10.21 -2.18
N CYS A 82 17.31 -9.28 -3.11
CA CYS A 82 16.68 -8.02 -2.81
C CYS A 82 16.29 -7.27 -4.10
N ILE A 83 15.22 -7.67 -4.78
CA ILE A 83 14.72 -6.90 -5.94
C ILE A 83 14.47 -5.44 -5.53
N ARG A 84 13.79 -5.30 -4.39
CA ARG A 84 13.51 -3.99 -3.79
C ARG A 84 13.27 -4.13 -2.32
N CYS A 85 14.31 -4.33 -1.53
CA CYS A 85 14.16 -4.51 -0.08
C CYS A 85 14.86 -3.44 0.77
N ASP A 86 15.62 -2.53 0.15
CA ASP A 86 16.50 -1.52 0.77
C ASP A 86 16.81 -1.75 2.27
N PHE A 87 17.42 -2.91 2.54
CA PHE A 87 17.93 -3.26 3.86
C PHE A 87 19.16 -2.43 4.26
N ALA A 88 19.62 -1.50 3.41
CA ALA A 88 20.85 -0.74 3.67
C ALA A 88 20.61 0.54 4.48
N ALA A 89 19.38 1.06 4.58
CA ALA A 89 19.09 2.21 5.43
C ALA A 89 17.63 2.26 5.91
N VAL A 90 17.41 1.93 7.19
CA VAL A 90 16.23 2.41 7.94
C VAL A 90 16.10 3.91 7.71
N GLY A 91 14.91 4.38 7.33
CA GLY A 91 14.65 5.79 7.03
C GLY A 91 14.70 6.15 5.54
N SER A 92 14.96 5.20 4.63
CA SER A 92 14.89 5.45 3.19
C SER A 92 13.46 5.38 2.66
N THR A 93 13.18 6.10 1.56
CA THR A 93 11.87 6.02 0.91
C THR A 93 11.84 4.85 -0.09
N SER A 94 10.77 4.05 -0.12
CA SER A 94 10.66 2.87 -1.00
C SER A 94 10.83 3.18 -2.50
N ASP A 95 10.42 4.38 -2.92
CA ASP A 95 10.49 4.87 -4.29
C ASP A 95 11.72 5.77 -4.56
N SER A 96 12.74 5.77 -3.68
CA SER A 96 13.90 6.68 -3.78
C SER A 96 14.74 6.45 -5.05
N TRP A 97 14.85 5.20 -5.49
CA TRP A 97 15.74 4.81 -6.57
C TRP A 97 14.97 4.53 -7.86
N VAL A 98 15.58 4.86 -9.00
CA VAL A 98 15.05 4.52 -10.32
C VAL A 98 15.14 2.99 -10.50
N LEU A 99 14.12 2.40 -11.12
CA LEU A 99 14.14 0.97 -11.48
C LEU A 99 15.14 0.73 -12.60
N THR A 100 16.09 -0.18 -12.38
CA THR A 100 17.03 -0.60 -13.41
C THR A 100 16.42 -1.67 -14.31
N ALA A 101 17.09 -1.98 -15.43
CA ALA A 101 16.69 -3.11 -16.27
C ALA A 101 16.84 -4.46 -15.55
N ALA A 102 17.78 -4.56 -14.59
CA ALA A 102 17.92 -5.74 -13.74
C ALA A 102 16.71 -5.88 -12.82
N ASP A 103 16.31 -4.80 -12.13
CA ASP A 103 15.12 -4.81 -11.25
C ASP A 103 13.87 -5.29 -12.01
N LEU A 104 13.68 -4.83 -13.26
CA LEU A 104 12.55 -5.24 -14.10
C LEU A 104 12.64 -6.70 -14.55
N ALA A 105 13.85 -7.22 -14.80
CA ALA A 105 14.06 -8.63 -15.13
C ALA A 105 13.75 -9.54 -13.94
N ASP A 106 14.12 -9.13 -12.72
CA ASP A 106 13.82 -9.86 -11.50
C ASP A 106 12.29 -9.94 -11.29
N TYR A 107 11.57 -8.83 -11.49
CA TYR A 107 10.09 -8.86 -11.44
C TYR A 107 9.48 -9.76 -12.52
N ASP A 108 10.05 -9.78 -13.74
CA ASP A 108 9.58 -10.66 -14.82
C ASP A 108 9.81 -12.14 -14.48
N ALA A 109 10.94 -12.47 -13.84
CA ALA A 109 11.22 -13.82 -13.34
C ALA A 109 10.21 -14.27 -12.27
N LEU A 110 9.64 -13.34 -11.52
CA LEU A 110 8.53 -13.59 -10.59
C LEU A 110 7.15 -13.65 -11.28
N GLY A 111 7.08 -13.53 -12.60
CA GLY A 111 5.83 -13.46 -13.37
C GLY A 111 5.06 -12.17 -13.13
N MET A 112 5.74 -11.09 -12.74
CA MET A 112 5.14 -9.80 -12.41
C MET A 112 5.40 -8.80 -13.55
N ALA A 113 4.36 -8.06 -13.95
CA ALA A 113 4.48 -6.96 -14.92
C ALA A 113 5.06 -5.69 -14.24
N GLY A 114 6.23 -5.83 -13.61
CA GLY A 114 6.90 -4.79 -12.82
C GLY A 114 6.53 -4.77 -11.33
N PRO A 115 7.02 -3.77 -10.58
CA PRO A 115 6.79 -3.69 -9.14
C PRO A 115 5.32 -3.53 -8.81
N MET A 116 4.83 -4.36 -7.89
CA MET A 116 3.52 -4.13 -7.30
C MET A 116 3.53 -2.92 -6.39
N ARG A 117 2.39 -2.25 -6.29
CA ARG A 117 2.20 -1.08 -5.44
C ARG A 117 1.11 -1.33 -4.40
N ASP A 118 1.35 -0.81 -3.20
CA ASP A 118 0.38 -0.83 -2.11
C ASP A 118 -0.78 0.14 -2.35
N ALA A 119 -1.72 0.20 -1.40
CA ALA A 119 -2.88 1.09 -1.50
C ALA A 119 -2.56 2.59 -1.34
N TRP A 120 -1.32 2.95 -1.01
CA TRP A 120 -0.79 4.32 -1.00
C TRP A 120 0.06 4.62 -2.25
N GLY A 121 0.15 3.66 -3.18
CA GLY A 121 0.88 3.78 -4.42
C GLY A 121 2.39 3.61 -4.26
N GLN A 122 2.89 3.14 -3.12
CA GLN A 122 4.32 2.89 -2.91
C GLN A 122 4.68 1.49 -3.41
N ILE A 123 5.91 1.30 -3.90
CA ILE A 123 6.37 -0.02 -4.30
C ILE A 123 6.38 -0.96 -3.08
N ILE A 124 5.81 -2.15 -3.25
CA ILE A 124 5.93 -3.24 -2.29
C ILE A 124 7.34 -3.77 -2.37
N LEU A 125 8.00 -3.76 -1.22
CA LEU A 125 9.34 -4.25 -1.07
C LEU A 125 9.34 -5.78 -1.08
N VAL A 126 10.29 -6.38 -1.78
CA VAL A 126 10.46 -7.84 -1.93
C VAL A 126 11.85 -8.21 -1.43
N ASP A 127 11.89 -8.94 -0.33
CA ASP A 127 13.08 -9.41 0.38
C ASP A 127 13.20 -10.93 0.20
N GLU A 128 14.19 -11.37 -0.57
CA GLU A 128 14.39 -12.74 -1.05
C GLU A 128 15.60 -13.35 -0.34
N ASN A 129 15.46 -13.53 0.97
CA ASN A 129 16.55 -13.90 1.86
C ASN A 129 16.54 -15.39 2.25
N GLU A 130 15.57 -16.17 1.77
CA GLU A 130 15.55 -17.61 1.99
C GLU A 130 16.76 -18.25 1.30
N GLN A 131 17.61 -18.90 2.10
CA GLN A 131 18.89 -19.49 1.67
C GLN A 131 19.93 -18.48 1.15
N ASP A 132 19.91 -17.24 1.64
CA ASP A 132 20.99 -16.28 1.36
C ASP A 132 22.35 -16.82 1.87
N THR A 133 23.19 -17.20 0.91
CA THR A 133 24.53 -17.77 1.12
C THR A 133 25.53 -16.80 1.75
N VAL A 134 25.24 -15.48 1.74
CA VAL A 134 26.13 -14.46 2.31
C VAL A 134 26.01 -14.39 3.84
N ARG A 135 24.90 -14.87 4.41
CA ARG A 135 24.62 -14.78 5.85
C ARG A 135 24.40 -16.12 6.56
N ASP A 136 24.58 -17.25 5.86
CA ASP A 136 24.47 -18.63 6.40
C ASP A 136 23.27 -18.79 7.36
N SER A 137 22.12 -18.27 6.92
CA SER A 137 20.92 -18.19 7.74
C SER A 137 19.81 -18.96 7.06
N THR A 138 19.74 -20.25 7.37
CA THR A 138 18.59 -21.12 7.06
C THR A 138 17.29 -20.67 7.74
N CYS A 139 17.35 -19.61 8.56
CA CYS A 139 16.23 -19.03 9.31
C CYS A 139 15.64 -17.76 8.70
N ASN A 140 16.16 -17.30 7.58
CA ASN A 140 15.63 -16.13 6.90
C ASN A 140 14.45 -16.54 6.00
N GLN A 141 13.31 -15.92 6.24
CA GLN A 141 12.11 -16.10 5.43
C GLN A 141 11.97 -14.93 4.48
N ASP A 142 11.68 -15.26 3.23
CA ASP A 142 11.29 -14.24 2.27
C ASP A 142 10.12 -13.42 2.80
N ALA A 143 10.13 -12.13 2.50
CA ALA A 143 9.15 -11.21 3.02
C ALA A 143 8.75 -10.14 2.01
N PHE A 144 7.53 -9.67 2.18
CA PHE A 144 7.06 -8.45 1.54
C PHE A 144 6.82 -7.37 2.57
N THR A 145 7.18 -6.15 2.24
CA THR A 145 6.94 -4.99 3.11
C THR A 145 6.28 -3.86 2.34
N SER A 146 5.19 -3.34 2.89
CA SER A 146 4.62 -2.06 2.50
C SER A 146 5.10 -1.01 3.49
N VAL A 147 5.55 0.14 2.99
CA VAL A 147 6.03 1.28 3.79
C VAL A 147 4.94 2.28 4.18
N GLY A 148 3.69 1.95 3.88
CA GLY A 148 2.55 2.73 4.37
C GLY A 148 2.45 4.13 3.76
N VAL A 149 1.87 5.04 4.54
CA VAL A 149 1.53 6.40 4.12
C VAL A 149 2.76 7.33 4.12
N ASN A 150 3.73 7.11 5.01
CA ASN A 150 4.89 7.99 5.12
C ASN A 150 5.98 7.70 4.08
N ARG A 151 5.85 6.57 3.37
CA ARG A 151 6.75 6.09 2.29
C ARG A 151 8.12 5.63 2.75
N ILE A 152 8.36 5.58 4.05
CA ILE A 152 9.67 5.37 4.63
C ILE A 152 9.72 3.94 5.16
N TYR A 153 10.80 3.23 4.87
CA TYR A 153 11.04 1.91 5.45
C TYR A 153 11.61 2.06 6.86
N GLU A 154 10.90 1.58 7.87
CA GLU A 154 11.33 1.66 9.27
C GLU A 154 11.68 0.32 9.91
N ALA A 155 11.37 -0.79 9.26
CA ALA A 155 11.69 -2.11 9.79
C ALA A 155 13.21 -2.33 9.92
N SER A 156 13.59 -3.01 11.00
CA SER A 156 14.97 -3.43 11.29
C SER A 156 15.01 -4.94 11.55
N GLU A 157 16.21 -5.53 11.54
CA GLU A 157 16.39 -6.98 11.76
C GLU A 157 15.75 -7.46 13.08
N ASN A 158 15.81 -6.62 14.12
CA ASN A 158 15.25 -6.90 15.44
C ASN A 158 13.79 -6.45 15.62
N ASN A 159 13.32 -5.52 14.78
CA ASN A 159 11.95 -5.03 14.82
C ASN A 159 11.39 -4.95 13.39
N PRO A 160 10.79 -6.03 12.90
CA PRO A 160 10.59 -6.23 11.47
C PRO A 160 9.37 -5.50 10.88
N ALA A 161 8.59 -4.79 11.69
CA ALA A 161 7.64 -3.77 11.21
C ALA A 161 7.58 -2.64 12.24
N GLN A 162 7.99 -1.44 11.84
CA GLN A 162 7.96 -0.23 12.66
C GLN A 162 7.14 0.83 11.97
N GLY A 163 6.83 1.92 12.68
CA GLY A 163 6.01 2.97 12.09
C GLY A 163 4.69 2.42 11.57
N ASP A 164 4.39 2.74 10.31
CA ASP A 164 3.22 2.29 9.55
C ASP A 164 3.55 1.19 8.54
N ASP A 165 4.72 0.54 8.68
CA ASP A 165 5.10 -0.61 7.88
C ASP A 165 4.13 -1.79 8.10
N ILE A 166 3.87 -2.52 7.00
CA ILE A 166 3.12 -3.77 7.02
C ILE A 166 4.01 -4.83 6.39
N ARG A 167 4.42 -5.83 7.19
CA ARG A 167 5.28 -6.91 6.74
C ARG A 167 4.58 -8.25 6.74
N LEU A 168 4.74 -9.00 5.66
CA LEU A 168 4.25 -10.36 5.51
C LEU A 168 5.42 -11.30 5.20
N TRP A 169 5.54 -12.39 5.94
CA TRP A 169 6.52 -13.43 5.66
C TRP A 169 5.88 -14.58 4.90
N LEU A 170 6.61 -15.07 3.90
CA LEU A 170 6.24 -16.30 3.22
C LEU A 170 6.66 -17.49 4.10
N PRO A 171 5.91 -18.60 4.06
CA PRO A 171 6.38 -19.83 4.67
C PRO A 171 7.68 -20.25 3.99
N PHE A 172 8.60 -20.82 4.76
CA PHE A 172 9.79 -21.45 4.20
C PHE A 172 9.40 -22.44 3.11
N TYR A 173 10.04 -22.33 1.96
CA TYR A 173 9.86 -23.23 0.84
C TYR A 173 10.76 -24.47 0.97
N ARG A 174 12.04 -24.26 1.23
CA ARG A 174 13.00 -25.33 1.56
C ARG A 174 13.08 -25.51 3.08
N SER A 175 13.74 -26.58 3.53
CA SER A 175 13.74 -26.96 4.95
C SER A 175 14.39 -25.89 5.82
N LYS A 176 13.57 -25.34 6.72
CA LYS A 176 13.97 -24.57 7.89
C LYS A 176 14.80 -25.45 8.85
N GLU A 177 15.87 -24.92 9.44
CA GLU A 177 16.52 -25.58 10.58
C GLU A 177 15.56 -25.66 11.79
N ALA A 178 15.65 -26.74 12.57
CA ALA A 178 14.78 -26.92 13.74
C ALA A 178 14.90 -25.79 14.79
N SER A 179 16.02 -25.07 14.80
CA SER A 179 16.37 -23.94 15.67
C SER A 179 15.65 -22.62 15.29
N CYS A 180 15.12 -22.51 14.08
CA CYS A 180 14.63 -21.23 13.58
C CYS A 180 13.30 -20.81 14.25
N VAL A 181 13.12 -19.50 14.46
CA VAL A 181 11.88 -18.95 15.05
C VAL A 181 10.81 -18.81 13.97
N THR A 182 9.58 -19.25 14.23
CA THR A 182 8.45 -18.95 13.32
C THR A 182 8.03 -17.49 13.50
N ARG A 183 8.18 -16.67 12.45
CA ARG A 183 7.63 -15.32 12.45
C ARG A 183 6.11 -15.36 12.32
N PRO A 184 5.37 -14.36 12.84
CA PRO A 184 3.95 -14.23 12.53
C PRO A 184 3.78 -14.08 11.01
N LYS A 185 2.69 -14.61 10.45
CA LYS A 185 2.46 -14.52 9.00
C LYS A 185 2.43 -13.07 8.53
N ILE A 186 1.84 -12.18 9.34
CA ILE A 186 1.78 -10.75 9.08
C ILE A 186 2.03 -10.00 10.38
N GLN A 187 2.77 -8.89 10.28
CA GLN A 187 3.02 -7.97 11.37
C GLN A 187 2.71 -6.55 10.89
N LEU A 188 1.97 -5.82 11.73
CA LEU A 188 1.66 -4.42 11.52
C LEU A 188 2.54 -3.59 12.44
N GLY A 189 3.09 -2.50 11.91
CA GLY A 189 3.78 -1.49 12.71
C GLY A 189 2.85 -0.83 13.73
N PRO A 190 3.40 -0.26 14.80
CA PRO A 190 2.63 0.35 15.88
C PRO A 190 1.93 1.65 15.48
N ASN A 191 2.03 2.15 14.25
CA ASN A 191 1.29 3.33 13.77
C ASN A 191 0.22 2.96 12.72
N VAL A 192 -0.07 1.67 12.55
CA VAL A 192 -1.12 1.17 11.66
C VAL A 192 -2.46 1.12 12.43
N TYR A 193 -3.30 2.16 12.32
CA TYR A 193 -4.58 2.29 13.05
C TYR A 193 -5.81 2.70 12.22
#